data_AF-A0A7V6MVX5-F1
#
_entry.id   AF-A0A7V6MVX5-F1
#
_cell.length_a   1.000
_cell.length_b   1.000
_cell.length_c   1.000
_cell.angle_alpha   90.00
_cell.angle_beta   90.00
_cell.angle_gamma   90.00
#
_symmetry.space_group_name_H-M   'P 1'
#
loop_
_entity.id
_entity.type
_entity.pdbx_description
1 polymer ?
#
loop_
_entity_poly.entity_id
_entity_poly.type
_entity_poly.pdbx_seq_one_letter_code
_entity_poly.pdbx_strand_id
1 'polypeptide(L)'
;GQIFLILGLLAVARDLGGAMLFYFTALAIVFAATSRWDLTIAGFAGAGVGGFLGYKLFGHVRVRAKAWLNPWEDVPGKGYQIVQSLFAMAEGGFFGTGLGLGRPDYIPAVTTDFIFSAFFEEFGFLGASALIVVYFLLVYRGIKISLSIKNSFLSLSALGITVFFGIQIFTIIGGVTKLIPMTGVTLPFMSYGGSSMVMSFISLGILNGIKMRASDGETDE
;
A
#
# COMPACT_ATOMS: atom_id res chain seq x y z
N GLY A 1 -2.00 -15.99 -17.46
CA GLY A 1 -1.91 -17.33 -16.84
C GLY A 1 -1.41 -17.26 -15.41
N GLN A 2 -0.11 -17.02 -15.20
CA GLN A 2 0.53 -17.11 -13.88
C GLN A 2 0.00 -16.11 -12.83
N ILE A 3 -0.30 -14.87 -13.21
CA ILE A 3 -0.87 -13.86 -12.29
C ILE A 3 -2.22 -14.32 -11.72
N PHE A 4 -3.11 -14.86 -12.56
CA PHE A 4 -4.42 -15.35 -12.13
C PHE A 4 -4.30 -16.57 -11.20
N LEU A 5 -3.26 -17.39 -11.37
CA LEU A 5 -2.97 -18.51 -10.48
C LEU A 5 -2.47 -18.02 -9.10
N ILE A 6 -1.59 -17.03 -9.07
CA ILE A 6 -1.13 -16.40 -7.82
C ILE A 6 -2.29 -15.73 -7.09
N LEU A 7 -3.16 -15.02 -7.81
CA LEU A 7 -4.35 -14.39 -7.24
C LEU A 7 -5.34 -15.43 -6.68
N GLY A 8 -5.55 -16.54 -7.40
CA GLY A 8 -6.36 -17.64 -6.92
C GLY A 8 -5.80 -18.27 -5.64
N LEU A 9 -4.49 -18.46 -5.59
CA LEU A 9 -3.81 -19.01 -4.41
C LEU A 9 -3.87 -18.06 -3.20
N LEU A 10 -3.69 -16.75 -3.41
CA LEU A 10 -3.81 -15.74 -2.36
C LEU A 10 -5.25 -15.59 -1.85
N ALA A 11 -6.24 -15.69 -2.73
CA ALA A 11 -7.65 -15.72 -2.33
C ALA A 11 -7.96 -16.95 -1.47
N VAL A 12 -7.39 -18.11 -1.80
CA VAL A 12 -7.48 -19.32 -0.98
C VAL A 12 -6.75 -19.13 0.36
N ALA A 13 -5.60 -18.46 0.37
CA ALA A 13 -4.85 -18.11 1.57
C ALA A 13 -5.53 -17.04 2.45
N ARG A 14 -6.69 -16.49 2.02
CA ARG A 14 -7.44 -15.41 2.68
C ARG A 14 -6.63 -14.11 2.86
N ASP A 15 -5.57 -13.90 2.08
CA ASP A 15 -4.78 -12.67 2.06
C ASP A 15 -5.28 -11.72 0.96
N LEU A 16 -6.32 -10.97 1.31
CA LEU A 16 -6.95 -10.00 0.43
C LEU A 16 -6.06 -8.78 0.15
N GLY A 17 -5.20 -8.42 1.10
CA GLY A 17 -4.29 -7.29 0.96
C GLY A 17 -3.23 -7.60 -0.08
N GLY A 18 -2.53 -8.72 0.07
CA GLY A 18 -1.55 -9.19 -0.90
C GLY A 18 -2.17 -9.37 -2.29
N ALA A 19 -3.34 -10.02 -2.38
CA ALA A 19 -4.04 -10.20 -3.66
C ALA A 19 -4.34 -8.87 -4.35
N MET A 20 -4.80 -7.86 -3.59
CA MET A 20 -5.07 -6.52 -4.11
C MET A 20 -3.80 -5.85 -4.63
N LEU A 21 -2.68 -5.91 -3.88
CA LEU A 21 -1.40 -5.34 -4.30
C LEU A 21 -0.92 -5.95 -5.62
N PHE A 22 -0.90 -7.28 -5.71
CA PHE A 22 -0.47 -7.97 -6.94
C PHE A 22 -1.40 -7.69 -8.11
N TYR A 23 -2.72 -7.66 -7.88
CA TYR A 23 -3.71 -7.39 -8.92
C TYR A 23 -3.51 -6.01 -9.55
N PHE A 24 -3.48 -4.96 -8.75
CA PHE A 24 -3.35 -3.59 -9.24
C PHE A 24 -1.96 -3.31 -9.81
N THR A 25 -0.90 -3.92 -9.26
CA THR A 25 0.45 -3.83 -9.82
C THR A 25 0.49 -4.48 -11.20
N ALA A 26 -0.08 -5.69 -11.35
CA ALA A 26 -0.17 -6.36 -12.64
C ALA A 26 -0.97 -5.54 -13.65
N LEU A 27 -2.11 -4.98 -13.23
CA LEU A 27 -2.93 -4.12 -14.08
C LEU A 27 -2.15 -2.90 -14.60
N ALA A 28 -1.36 -2.26 -13.73
CA ALA A 28 -0.52 -1.13 -14.11
C ALA A 28 0.59 -1.52 -15.10
N ILE A 29 1.25 -2.67 -14.91
CA ILE A 29 2.26 -3.19 -15.84
C ILE A 29 1.62 -3.52 -17.19
N VAL A 30 0.45 -4.17 -17.20
CA VAL A 30 -0.28 -4.50 -18.44
C VAL A 30 -0.68 -3.23 -19.19
N PHE A 31 -1.17 -2.21 -18.47
CA PHE A 31 -1.47 -0.93 -19.06
C PHE A 31 -0.23 -0.28 -19.66
N ALA A 32 0.87 -0.22 -18.92
CA ALA A 32 2.11 0.37 -19.41
C ALA A 32 2.71 -0.38 -20.60
N ALA A 33 2.57 -1.70 -20.66
CA ALA A 33 3.08 -2.51 -21.76
C ALA A 33 2.21 -2.44 -23.01
N THR A 34 0.89 -2.24 -22.86
CA THR A 34 -0.07 -2.41 -23.96
C THR A 34 -0.74 -1.10 -24.40
N SER A 35 -0.72 -0.06 -23.56
CA SER A 35 -1.42 1.23 -23.75
C SER A 35 -2.92 1.09 -24.07
N ARG A 36 -3.51 -0.03 -23.64
CA ARG A 36 -4.88 -0.45 -23.97
C ARG A 36 -5.85 -0.11 -22.84
N TRP A 37 -6.56 1.00 -23.01
CA TRP A 37 -7.55 1.48 -22.04
C TRP A 37 -8.73 0.53 -21.86
N ASP A 38 -9.11 -0.21 -22.90
CA ASP A 38 -10.15 -1.23 -22.86
C ASP A 38 -9.81 -2.34 -21.84
N LEU A 39 -8.56 -2.83 -21.86
CA LEU A 39 -8.09 -3.82 -20.89
C LEU A 39 -8.02 -3.27 -19.47
N THR A 40 -7.60 -2.02 -19.31
CA THR A 40 -7.50 -1.37 -18.00
C THR A 40 -8.87 -1.15 -17.38
N ILE A 41 -9.84 -0.64 -18.15
CA ILE A 41 -11.22 -0.45 -17.70
C ILE A 41 -11.86 -1.80 -17.37
N ALA A 42 -11.66 -2.82 -18.21
CA ALA A 42 -12.13 -4.17 -17.94
C ALA A 42 -11.49 -4.76 -16.66
N GLY A 43 -10.21 -4.47 -16.39
CA GLY A 43 -9.53 -4.84 -15.15
C GLY A 43 -10.13 -4.16 -13.93
N PHE A 44 -10.37 -2.84 -13.96
CA PHE A 44 -11.05 -2.16 -12.86
C PHE A 44 -12.47 -2.69 -12.63
N ALA A 45 -13.22 -2.97 -13.69
CA ALA A 45 -14.53 -3.61 -13.59
C ALA A 45 -14.41 -5.01 -12.96
N GLY A 46 -13.40 -5.80 -13.36
CA GLY A 46 -13.09 -7.10 -12.79
C GLY A 46 -12.74 -7.04 -11.30
N ALA A 47 -11.97 -6.03 -10.87
CA ALA A 47 -11.69 -5.78 -9.45
C ALA A 47 -12.98 -5.48 -8.66
N GLY A 48 -13.89 -4.67 -9.23
CA GLY A 48 -15.20 -4.38 -8.63
C GLY A 48 -16.06 -5.64 -8.47
N VAL A 49 -16.13 -6.48 -9.50
CA VAL A 49 -16.83 -7.78 -9.45
C VAL A 49 -16.18 -8.70 -8.41
N GLY A 50 -14.85 -8.77 -8.39
CA GLY A 50 -14.08 -9.55 -7.41
C GLY A 50 -14.33 -9.10 -5.97
N GLY A 51 -14.38 -7.80 -5.73
CA GLY A 51 -14.74 -7.22 -4.42
C GLY A 51 -16.17 -7.55 -4.01
N PHE A 52 -17.13 -7.45 -4.93
CA PHE A 52 -18.53 -7.80 -4.68
C PHE A 52 -18.72 -9.29 -4.38
N LEU A 53 -18.10 -10.17 -5.16
CA LEU A 53 -18.09 -11.61 -4.91
C LEU A 53 -17.39 -11.93 -3.60
N GLY A 54 -16.27 -11.26 -3.31
CA GLY A 54 -15.55 -11.38 -2.05
C GLY A 54 -16.44 -11.03 -0.85
N TYR A 55 -17.22 -9.96 -0.95
CA TYR A 55 -18.21 -9.57 0.04
C TYR A 55 -19.29 -10.64 0.24
N LYS A 56 -19.80 -11.26 -0.84
CA LYS A 56 -20.82 -12.32 -0.68
C LYS A 56 -20.25 -13.62 -0.12
N LEU A 57 -19.10 -14.05 -0.60
CA LEU A 57 -18.54 -15.38 -0.33
C LEU A 57 -17.80 -15.46 1.00
N PHE A 58 -17.14 -14.38 1.45
CA PHE A 58 -16.28 -14.42 2.63
C PHE A 58 -16.87 -13.60 3.80
N GLY A 59 -17.12 -14.28 4.92
CA GLY A 59 -17.60 -13.63 6.15
C GLY A 59 -16.65 -12.55 6.68
N HIS A 60 -15.34 -12.77 6.60
CA HIS A 60 -14.33 -11.82 7.06
C HIS A 60 -14.30 -10.52 6.24
N VAL A 61 -14.56 -10.58 4.92
CA VAL A 61 -14.67 -9.39 4.06
C VAL A 61 -15.86 -8.53 4.52
N ARG A 62 -17.01 -9.15 4.77
CA ARG A 62 -18.21 -8.44 5.27
C ARG A 62 -17.97 -7.75 6.59
N VAL A 63 -17.27 -8.44 7.50
CA VAL A 63 -16.90 -7.87 8.80
C VAL A 63 -16.02 -6.63 8.63
N ARG A 64 -14.97 -6.70 7.80
CA ARG A 64 -14.09 -5.55 7.53
C ARG A 64 -14.83 -4.42 6.82
N ALA A 65 -15.71 -4.73 5.87
CA ALA A 65 -16.53 -3.74 5.18
C ALA A 65 -17.52 -3.04 6.12
N LYS A 66 -18.17 -3.77 7.02
CA LYS A 66 -19.08 -3.20 8.04
C LYS A 66 -18.32 -2.35 9.06
N ALA A 67 -17.20 -2.85 9.58
CA ALA A 67 -16.34 -2.10 10.50
C ALA A 67 -15.79 -0.84 9.84
N TRP A 68 -15.47 -0.87 8.55
CA TRP A 68 -15.07 0.31 7.79
C TRP A 68 -16.22 1.31 7.60
N LEU A 69 -17.42 0.86 7.21
CA LEU A 69 -18.57 1.75 7.01
C LEU A 69 -19.00 2.43 8.31
N ASN A 70 -19.24 1.61 9.35
CA ASN A 70 -19.71 2.07 10.64
C ASN A 70 -18.88 1.46 11.79
N PRO A 71 -17.67 1.99 12.06
CA PRO A 71 -16.82 1.50 13.14
C PRO A 71 -17.42 1.77 14.54
N TRP A 72 -18.38 2.70 14.63
CA TRP A 72 -19.03 3.09 15.88
C TRP A 72 -20.09 2.09 16.36
N GLU A 73 -20.54 1.17 15.49
CA GLU A 73 -21.55 0.16 15.84
C GLU A 73 -21.02 -0.89 16.83
N ASP A 74 -19.72 -1.17 16.78
CA ASP A 74 -19.04 -2.17 17.63
C ASP A 74 -17.66 -1.65 18.02
N VAL A 75 -17.65 -0.55 18.79
CA VAL A 75 -16.43 0.09 19.29
C VAL A 75 -15.54 -0.86 20.10
N PRO A 76 -16.02 -1.68 21.06
CA PRO A 76 -15.14 -2.58 21.81
C PRO A 76 -14.70 -3.82 21.01
N GLY A 77 -15.40 -4.16 19.92
CA GLY A 77 -15.09 -5.31 19.09
C GLY A 77 -14.37 -4.94 17.80
N LYS A 78 -15.07 -5.09 16.67
CA LYS A 78 -14.48 -5.01 15.32
C LYS A 78 -14.13 -3.60 14.88
N GLY A 79 -14.76 -2.58 15.45
CA GLY A 79 -14.49 -1.18 15.18
C GLY A 79 -13.30 -0.63 15.97
N TYR A 80 -12.89 -1.30 17.05
CA TYR A 80 -11.92 -0.77 18.03
C TYR A 80 -10.65 -0.23 17.38
N GLN A 81 -10.02 -1.00 16.49
CA GLN A 81 -8.78 -0.61 15.82
C GLN A 81 -8.93 0.68 15.01
N ILE A 82 -10.01 0.78 14.23
CA ILE A 82 -10.28 1.95 13.38
C ILE A 82 -10.64 3.16 14.25
N VAL A 83 -11.47 2.97 15.28
CA VAL A 83 -11.87 4.05 16.19
C VAL A 83 -10.67 4.61 16.96
N GLN A 84 -9.82 3.75 17.52
CA GLN A 84 -8.62 4.20 18.24
C GLN A 84 -7.63 4.92 17.32
N SER A 85 -7.47 4.44 16.08
CA SER A 85 -6.68 5.13 15.06
C SER A 85 -7.22 6.53 14.75
N LEU A 86 -8.54 6.68 14.62
CA LEU A 86 -9.18 7.98 14.39
C LEU A 86 -9.04 8.92 15.61
N PHE A 87 -9.14 8.41 16.83
CA PHE A 87 -8.91 9.21 18.04
C PHE A 87 -7.47 9.67 18.17
N ALA A 88 -6.50 8.79 17.93
CA ALA A 88 -5.08 9.15 17.92
C ALA A 88 -4.77 10.25 16.90
N MET A 89 -5.35 10.15 15.69
CA MET A 89 -5.23 11.21 14.70
C MET A 89 -5.92 12.52 15.13
N ALA A 90 -7.07 12.45 15.82
CA ALA A 90 -7.74 13.64 16.34
C ALA A 90 -6.91 14.32 17.45
N GLU A 91 -6.29 13.54 18.34
CA GLU A 91 -5.44 14.04 19.43
C GLU A 91 -4.14 14.67 18.93
N GLY A 92 -3.54 14.10 17.88
CA GLY A 92 -2.34 14.67 17.25
C GLY A 92 -2.56 16.05 16.62
N GLY A 93 -3.78 16.37 16.17
CA GLY A 93 -4.10 17.68 15.61
C GLY A 93 -3.12 18.14 14.51
N PHE A 94 -2.73 19.42 14.52
CA PHE A 94 -1.86 19.98 13.49
C PHE A 94 -0.36 19.75 13.74
N PHE A 95 0.07 19.82 15.01
CA PHE A 95 1.48 19.84 15.42
C PHE A 95 1.94 18.55 16.11
N GLY A 96 1.03 17.64 16.41
CA GLY A 96 1.30 16.45 17.20
C GLY A 96 1.19 16.70 18.69
N THR A 97 1.09 15.62 19.45
CA THR A 97 1.20 15.62 20.91
C THR A 97 2.64 15.76 21.39
N GLY A 98 3.62 15.49 20.52
CA GLY A 98 5.05 15.47 20.80
C GLY A 98 5.61 14.05 20.87
N LEU A 99 6.90 13.91 20.53
CA LEU A 99 7.57 12.61 20.43
C LEU A 99 7.57 11.86 21.77
N GLY A 100 6.98 10.65 21.80
CA GLY A 100 6.82 9.85 23.01
C GLY A 100 5.79 10.38 24.01
N LEU A 101 5.04 11.43 23.66
CA LEU A 101 3.94 11.97 24.48
C LEU A 101 2.56 11.43 24.05
N GLY A 102 2.51 10.76 22.89
CA GLY A 102 1.33 10.01 22.45
C GLY A 102 1.10 8.73 23.26
N ARG A 103 -0.03 8.10 23.02
CA ARG A 103 -0.45 6.84 23.65
C ARG A 103 -0.75 5.77 22.59
N PRO A 104 0.25 5.39 21.76
CA PRO A 104 0.07 4.43 20.68
C PRO A 104 -0.32 3.02 21.17
N ASP A 105 -0.06 2.72 22.45
CA ASP A 105 -0.38 1.43 23.07
C ASP A 105 -1.88 1.10 23.08
N TYR A 106 -2.76 2.11 22.96
CA TYR A 106 -4.21 1.88 22.87
C TYR A 106 -4.65 1.34 21.51
N ILE A 107 -3.81 1.46 20.47
CA ILE A 107 -4.12 1.04 19.11
C ILE A 107 -3.62 -0.39 18.90
N PRO A 108 -4.50 -1.40 18.72
CA PRO A 108 -4.03 -2.75 18.43
C PRO A 108 -3.36 -2.80 17.06
N ALA A 109 -2.30 -3.60 16.93
CA ALA A 109 -1.49 -3.68 15.71
C ALA A 109 -0.87 -2.33 15.30
N VAL A 110 -0.62 -1.43 16.27
CA VAL A 110 0.06 -0.15 16.03
C VAL A 110 1.44 -0.33 15.41
N THR A 111 2.15 -1.40 15.75
CA THR A 111 3.50 -1.63 15.21
C THR A 111 3.46 -2.11 13.76
N THR A 112 2.35 -2.66 13.26
CA THR A 112 2.25 -3.17 11.89
C THR A 112 1.38 -2.28 11.02
N ASP A 113 0.06 -2.36 11.15
CA ASP A 113 -0.89 -1.86 10.14
C ASP A 113 -1.35 -0.43 10.47
N PHE A 114 -1.20 -0.02 11.73
CA PHE A 114 -1.65 1.28 12.25
C PHE A 114 -0.51 2.22 12.66
N ILE A 115 0.73 1.90 12.28
CA ILE A 115 1.93 2.70 12.66
C ILE A 115 1.84 4.15 12.19
N PHE A 116 1.17 4.39 11.07
CA PHE A 116 0.90 5.73 10.58
C PHE A 116 0.02 6.56 11.54
N SER A 117 -0.91 5.93 12.27
CA SER A 117 -1.76 6.62 13.23
C SER A 117 -0.97 7.09 14.45
N ALA A 118 -0.07 6.23 14.96
CA ALA A 118 0.85 6.60 16.05
C ALA A 118 1.81 7.71 15.63
N PHE A 119 2.36 7.60 14.41
CA PHE A 119 3.19 8.67 13.85
C PHE A 119 2.41 9.99 13.72
N PHE A 120 1.16 9.93 13.27
CA PHE A 120 0.30 11.10 13.21
C PHE A 120 0.02 11.68 14.59
N GLU A 121 -0.25 10.85 15.60
CA GLU A 121 -0.50 11.30 16.96
C GLU A 121 0.66 12.14 17.50
N GLU A 122 1.90 11.65 17.32
CA GLU A 122 3.10 12.31 17.86
C GLU A 122 3.54 13.54 17.05
N PHE A 123 3.44 13.50 15.71
CA PHE A 123 3.97 14.54 14.81
C PHE A 123 2.90 15.42 14.15
N GLY A 124 1.62 15.08 14.33
CA GLY A 124 0.47 15.78 13.79
C GLY A 124 0.36 15.73 12.27
N PHE A 125 -0.58 16.54 11.77
CA PHE A 125 -0.80 16.72 10.35
C PHE A 125 0.46 17.15 9.58
N LEU A 126 1.29 18.05 10.15
CA LEU A 126 2.50 18.52 9.48
C LEU A 126 3.51 17.39 9.27
N GLY A 127 3.80 16.59 10.30
CA GLY A 127 4.70 15.45 10.15
C GLY A 127 4.15 14.39 9.20
N ALA A 128 2.86 14.06 9.34
CA ALA A 128 2.19 13.11 8.45
C ALA A 128 2.24 13.56 6.98
N SER A 129 2.04 14.86 6.72
CA SER A 129 2.16 15.42 5.37
C SER A 129 3.59 15.33 4.84
N ALA A 130 4.60 15.64 5.65
CA ALA A 130 6.00 15.53 5.27
C ALA A 130 6.37 14.07 4.92
N LEU A 131 5.88 13.11 5.69
CA LEU A 131 6.07 11.68 5.42
C LEU A 131 5.42 11.26 4.09
N ILE A 132 4.19 11.70 3.83
CA ILE A 132 3.51 11.46 2.54
C ILE A 132 4.32 12.05 1.39
N VAL A 133 4.89 13.24 1.55
CA VAL A 133 5.78 13.85 0.55
C VAL A 133 7.02 12.99 0.31
N VAL A 134 7.65 12.44 1.35
CA VAL A 134 8.81 11.54 1.18
C VAL A 134 8.42 10.29 0.37
N TYR A 135 7.29 9.66 0.69
CA TYR A 135 6.79 8.52 -0.07
C TYR A 135 6.42 8.89 -1.51
N PHE A 136 5.81 10.05 -1.72
CA PHE A 136 5.53 10.56 -3.05
C PHE A 136 6.81 10.76 -3.86
N LEU A 137 7.86 11.35 -3.26
CA LEU A 137 9.16 11.52 -3.91
C LEU A 137 9.82 10.17 -4.25
N LEU A 138 9.67 9.16 -3.40
CA LEU A 138 10.15 7.80 -3.68
C LEU A 138 9.46 7.22 -4.91
N VAL A 139 8.12 7.26 -4.96
CA VAL A 139 7.33 6.77 -6.09
C VAL A 139 7.64 7.56 -7.36
N TYR A 140 7.69 8.89 -7.26
CA TYR A 140 8.03 9.77 -8.38
C TYR A 140 9.41 9.46 -8.97
N ARG A 141 10.43 9.29 -8.11
CA ARG A 141 11.78 8.91 -8.57
C ARG A 141 11.79 7.54 -9.22
N GLY A 142 11.06 6.56 -8.69
CA GLY A 142 10.95 5.23 -9.28
C GLY A 142 10.30 5.25 -10.67
N ILE A 143 9.24 6.06 -10.86
CA ILE A 143 8.59 6.24 -12.16
C ILE A 143 9.58 6.91 -13.12
N LYS A 144 10.30 7.95 -12.68
CA LYS A 144 11.31 8.61 -13.51
C LYS A 144 12.41 7.64 -13.97
N ILE A 145 12.86 6.75 -13.09
CA ILE A 145 13.82 5.68 -13.45
C ILE A 145 13.21 4.75 -14.50
N SER A 146 11.96 4.31 -14.32
CA SER A 146 11.31 3.41 -15.28
C SER A 146 11.22 4.01 -16.69
N LEU A 147 10.97 5.33 -16.78
CA LEU A 147 10.82 6.04 -18.05
C LEU A 147 12.16 6.35 -18.74
N SER A 148 13.27 6.38 -18.00
CA SER A 148 14.59 6.68 -18.57
C SER A 148 15.29 5.45 -19.18
N ILE A 149 14.71 4.25 -19.06
CA ILE A 149 15.36 3.00 -19.48
C ILE A 149 14.88 2.60 -20.89
N LYS A 150 15.81 2.44 -21.84
CA LYS A 150 15.51 1.96 -23.20
C LYS A 150 15.01 0.50 -23.25
N ASN A 151 15.54 -0.35 -22.38
CA ASN A 151 15.17 -1.78 -22.33
C ASN A 151 13.77 -1.97 -21.70
N SER A 152 12.80 -2.45 -22.49
CA SER A 152 11.41 -2.61 -22.05
C SER A 152 11.24 -3.53 -20.84
N PHE A 153 12.03 -4.60 -20.73
CA PHE A 153 11.94 -5.52 -19.58
C PHE A 153 12.40 -4.83 -18.28
N LEU A 154 13.53 -4.13 -18.32
CA LEU A 154 14.05 -3.39 -17.17
C LEU A 154 13.16 -2.21 -16.80
N SER A 155 12.63 -1.49 -17.79
CA SER A 155 11.66 -0.41 -17.61
C SER A 155 10.38 -0.89 -16.91
N LEU A 156 9.76 -1.96 -17.42
CA LEU A 156 8.54 -2.53 -16.83
C LEU A 156 8.79 -3.14 -15.44
N SER A 157 9.98 -3.71 -15.20
CA SER A 157 10.36 -4.22 -13.88
C SER A 157 10.51 -3.09 -12.86
N ALA A 158 11.19 -2.00 -13.22
CA ALA A 158 11.32 -0.80 -12.39
C ALA A 158 9.96 -0.17 -12.11
N LEU A 159 9.09 -0.09 -13.13
CA LEU A 159 7.73 0.39 -12.97
C LEU A 159 6.93 -0.50 -12.02
N GLY A 160 7.00 -1.82 -12.18
CA GLY A 160 6.30 -2.79 -11.33
C GLY A 160 6.67 -2.65 -9.86
N ILE A 161 7.97 -2.58 -9.53
CA ILE A 161 8.43 -2.35 -8.16
C ILE A 161 7.92 -1.01 -7.62
N THR A 162 7.99 0.04 -8.43
CA THR A 162 7.57 1.38 -8.02
C THR A 162 6.07 1.46 -7.76
N VAL A 163 5.26 0.88 -8.65
CA VAL A 163 3.81 0.83 -8.52
C VAL A 163 3.41 -0.03 -7.32
N PHE A 164 4.12 -1.14 -7.07
CA PHE A 164 3.88 -1.96 -5.88
C PHE A 164 4.04 -1.15 -4.59
N PHE A 165 5.13 -0.38 -4.46
CA PHE A 165 5.30 0.56 -3.33
C PHE A 165 4.17 1.59 -3.27
N GLY A 166 3.83 2.21 -4.40
CA GLY A 166 2.78 3.22 -4.47
C GLY A 166 1.42 2.71 -3.99
N ILE A 167 1.00 1.53 -4.46
CA ILE A 167 -0.26 0.91 -4.06
C ILE A 167 -0.21 0.49 -2.59
N GLN A 168 0.91 -0.08 -2.12
CA GLN A 168 1.07 -0.48 -0.72
C GLN A 168 0.93 0.72 0.22
N ILE A 169 1.63 1.82 -0.05
CA ILE A 169 1.57 3.06 0.74
C ILE A 169 0.16 3.64 0.71
N PHE A 170 -0.43 3.78 -0.47
CA PHE A 170 -1.80 4.30 -0.63
C PHE A 170 -2.82 3.47 0.14
N THR A 171 -2.71 2.14 0.07
CA THR A 171 -3.68 1.24 0.68
C THR A 171 -3.64 1.32 2.21
N ILE A 172 -2.46 1.48 2.79
CA ILE A 172 -2.30 1.52 4.25
C ILE A 172 -2.72 2.86 4.81
N ILE A 173 -2.21 3.96 4.23
CA ILE A 173 -2.61 5.32 4.66
C ILE A 173 -4.11 5.51 4.44
N GLY A 174 -4.64 5.06 3.29
CA GLY A 174 -6.06 5.10 2.99
C GLY A 174 -6.90 4.26 3.95
N GLY A 175 -6.39 3.11 4.39
CA GLY A 175 -7.08 2.27 5.36
C GLY A 175 -7.16 2.90 6.75
N VAL A 176 -6.02 3.41 7.24
CA VAL A 176 -5.88 4.08 8.54
C VAL A 176 -6.76 5.35 8.59
N THR A 177 -6.79 6.12 7.51
CA THR A 177 -7.63 7.33 7.39
C THR A 177 -9.10 7.04 7.06
N LYS A 178 -9.52 5.77 7.03
CA LYS A 178 -10.88 5.34 6.68
C LYS A 178 -11.32 5.69 5.24
N LEU A 179 -10.41 6.06 4.35
CA LEU A 179 -10.70 6.29 2.92
C LEU A 179 -11.07 4.98 2.20
N ILE A 180 -10.41 3.88 2.56
CA ILE A 180 -10.67 2.55 2.02
C ILE A 180 -10.74 1.50 3.16
N PRO A 181 -11.27 0.29 2.91
CA PRO A 181 -11.31 -0.76 3.92
C PRO A 181 -9.90 -1.25 4.27
N MET A 182 -9.71 -1.66 5.52
CA MET A 182 -8.41 -2.17 5.97
C MET A 182 -8.05 -3.51 5.31
N THR A 183 -6.88 -3.56 4.67
CA THR A 183 -6.42 -4.69 3.87
C THR A 183 -5.40 -5.58 4.59
N GLY A 184 -4.72 -5.08 5.62
CA GLY A 184 -3.80 -5.86 6.45
C GLY A 184 -2.39 -6.01 5.84
N VAL A 185 -1.88 -4.93 5.25
CA VAL A 185 -0.53 -4.86 4.66
C VAL A 185 0.35 -3.92 5.47
N THR A 186 1.67 -4.15 5.44
CA THR A 186 2.66 -3.41 6.21
C THR A 186 3.18 -2.18 5.46
N LEU A 187 3.40 -1.07 6.15
CA LEU A 187 3.89 0.18 5.58
C LEU A 187 5.39 0.04 5.32
N PRO A 188 5.86 0.22 4.07
CA PRO A 188 7.25 0.01 3.75
C PRO A 188 8.14 0.99 4.52
N PHE A 189 9.25 0.49 5.06
CA PHE A 189 10.26 1.22 5.84
C PHE A 189 9.83 1.72 7.23
N MET A 190 8.57 1.53 7.64
CA MET A 190 8.07 2.02 8.92
C MET A 190 7.48 0.92 9.79
N SER A 191 6.68 0.02 9.22
CA SER A 191 6.03 -1.05 9.98
C SER A 191 7.02 -2.09 10.48
N TYR A 192 6.74 -2.61 11.67
CA TYR A 192 7.42 -3.76 12.24
C TYR A 192 7.09 -5.02 11.42
N GLY A 193 8.12 -5.57 10.79
CA GLY A 193 8.02 -6.77 9.97
C GLY A 193 9.36 -7.05 9.31
N GLY A 194 10.23 -7.79 10.01
CA GLY A 194 11.63 -7.99 9.60
C GLY A 194 11.79 -8.41 8.14
N SER A 195 11.00 -9.39 7.68
CA SER A 195 11.01 -9.84 6.29
C SER A 195 10.51 -8.76 5.32
N SER A 196 9.42 -8.04 5.66
CA SER A 196 8.88 -6.98 4.80
C SER A 196 9.85 -5.81 4.66
N MET A 197 10.54 -5.44 5.74
CA MET A 197 11.56 -4.39 5.75
C MET A 197 12.76 -4.79 4.89
N VAL A 198 13.29 -6.00 5.06
CA VAL A 198 14.39 -6.53 4.23
C VAL A 198 13.98 -6.56 2.75
N MET A 199 12.79 -7.06 2.42
CA MET A 199 12.29 -7.09 1.05
C MET A 199 12.13 -5.69 0.44
N SER A 200 11.74 -4.71 1.25
CA SER A 200 11.63 -3.31 0.81
C SER A 200 13.01 -2.74 0.44
N PHE A 201 14.04 -3.00 1.25
CA PHE A 201 15.42 -2.60 0.92
C PHE A 201 15.99 -3.34 -0.29
N ILE A 202 15.72 -4.64 -0.44
CA ILE A 202 16.11 -5.40 -1.63
C ILE A 202 15.46 -4.80 -2.88
N SER A 203 14.17 -4.46 -2.81
CA SER A 203 13.44 -3.86 -3.92
C SER A 203 14.02 -2.49 -4.32
N LEU A 204 14.42 -1.65 -3.35
CA LEU A 204 15.15 -0.41 -3.63
C LEU A 204 16.54 -0.67 -4.22
N GLY A 205 17.25 -1.69 -3.74
CA GLY A 205 18.54 -2.12 -4.29
C GLY A 205 18.42 -2.53 -5.76
N ILE A 206 17.40 -3.31 -6.11
CA ILE A 206 17.09 -3.70 -7.49
C ILE A 206 16.80 -2.45 -8.34
N LEU A 207 15.97 -1.52 -7.86
CA LEU A 207 15.64 -0.30 -8.59
C LEU A 207 16.89 0.57 -8.87
N ASN A 208 17.79 0.69 -7.90
CA ASN A 208 19.07 1.38 -8.09
C ASN A 208 20.00 0.62 -9.05
N GLY A 209 20.06 -0.71 -8.95
CA GLY A 209 20.87 -1.54 -9.85
C GLY A 209 20.39 -1.45 -11.30
N ILE A 210 19.08 -1.39 -11.53
CA ILE A 210 18.50 -1.15 -12.85
C ILE A 210 18.93 0.22 -13.39
N LYS A 211 18.85 1.27 -12.57
CA LYS A 211 19.27 2.63 -12.96
C LYS A 211 20.75 2.67 -13.36
N MET A 212 21.62 2.03 -12.59
CA MET A 212 23.07 2.02 -12.84
C MET A 212 23.41 1.29 -14.14
N ARG A 213 22.77 0.14 -14.40
CA ARG A 213 22.94 -0.57 -15.69
C ARG A 213 22.45 0.25 -16.88
N ALA A 214 21.43 1.08 -16.68
CA ALA A 214 20.92 1.95 -17.74
C ALA A 214 21.88 3.11 -18.04
N SER A 215 22.59 3.66 -17.03
CA SER A 215 23.61 4.69 -17.28
C SER A 215 24.85 4.14 -17.96
N ASP A 216 25.31 2.94 -17.58
CA ASP A 216 26.54 2.36 -18.12
C ASP A 216 26.40 2.06 -19.63
N GLY A 217 25.22 1.59 -20.06
CA GLY A 217 24.92 1.33 -21.47
C GLY A 217 24.75 2.59 -22.35
N GLU A 218 24.64 3.79 -21.75
CA GLU A 218 24.66 5.07 -22.49
C GLU A 218 26.08 5.63 -22.68
N THR A 219 27.07 5.16 -21.90
CA THR A 219 28.48 5.57 -22.02
C THR A 219 29.27 4.77 -23.07
N ASP A 220 28.75 3.61 -23.50
CA ASP A 220 29.38 2.71 -24.46
C ASP A 220 28.85 2.88 -25.91
N GLU A 221 27.89 3.78 -26.15
CA GLU A 221 27.36 4.19 -27.48
C GLU A 221 27.92 5.55 -27.93
#